data_AF-A0A2S1FV46-F1
#
_entry.id   AF-A0A2S1FV46-F1
#
_cell.length_a   1.000
_cell.length_b   1.000
_cell.length_c   1.000
_cell.angle_alpha   90.00
_cell.angle_beta   90.00
_cell.angle_gamma   90.00
#
_symmetry.space_group_name_H-M   'P 1'
#
loop_
_entity.id
_entity.type
_entity.pdbx_description
1 polymer ?
#
loop_
_entity_poly.entity_id
_entity_poly.type
_entity_poly.pdbx_seq_one_letter_code
_entity_poly.pdbx_strand_id
1 'polypeptide(L)'
;MGAPLNSVTALHYAEAVADIPNKRWVTYEMPMLGRNGEVAWKTASEYDSNGILDCFAIEGKPDAVETIANAYVKLGRHREGVVGFAQCYLFDAQDIVTFGVTYLEKHFGATPIVPAHEAAQRSCEPSG
;
A
#
# COMPACT_ATOMS: atom_id res chain seq x y z
N MET A 1 4.90 -8.75 14.99
CA MET A 1 5.22 -8.86 16.44
C MET A 1 6.02 -7.64 16.85
N GLY A 2 5.48 -6.74 17.67
CA GLY A 2 6.17 -5.49 18.04
C GLY A 2 6.46 -4.51 16.90
N ALA A 3 6.00 -4.83 15.69
CA ALA A 3 6.24 -4.04 14.50
C ALA A 3 5.13 -3.00 14.34
N PRO A 4 5.45 -1.81 13.81
CA PRO A 4 4.46 -0.79 13.47
C PRO A 4 3.47 -1.28 12.41
N LEU A 5 2.29 -0.63 12.34
CA LEU A 5 1.23 -1.02 11.39
C LEU A 5 1.57 -0.74 9.92
N ASN A 6 2.59 0.08 9.65
CA ASN A 6 3.14 0.25 8.29
C ASN A 6 3.93 -0.98 7.81
N SER A 7 4.14 -2.00 8.65
CA SER A 7 4.91 -3.20 8.27
C SER A 7 4.04 -4.34 7.72
N VAL A 8 2.78 -4.09 7.38
CA VAL A 8 1.83 -5.13 6.91
C VAL A 8 1.99 -5.32 5.40
N THR A 9 3.08 -5.96 4.98
CA THR A 9 3.49 -6.12 3.57
C THR A 9 2.40 -6.73 2.67
N ALA A 10 1.51 -7.57 3.22
CA ALA A 10 0.39 -8.14 2.48
C ALA A 10 -0.55 -7.07 1.89
N LEU A 11 -0.60 -5.86 2.47
CA LEU A 11 -1.40 -4.76 1.95
C LEU A 11 -0.86 -4.18 0.63
N HIS A 12 0.40 -4.40 0.28
CA HIS A 12 0.88 -4.06 -1.07
C HIS A 12 0.17 -4.88 -2.15
N TYR A 13 -0.34 -6.07 -1.83
CA TYR A 13 -1.20 -6.80 -2.77
C TYR A 13 -2.54 -6.08 -2.96
N ALA A 14 -3.13 -5.51 -1.91
CA ALA A 14 -4.34 -4.71 -2.03
C ALA A 14 -4.10 -3.47 -2.90
N GLU A 15 -2.98 -2.77 -2.70
CA GLU A 15 -2.55 -1.66 -3.56
C GLU A 15 -2.43 -2.09 -5.03
N ALA A 16 -1.82 -3.24 -5.30
CA ALA A 16 -1.60 -3.74 -6.66
C ALA A 16 -2.90 -4.08 -7.38
N VAL A 17 -3.89 -4.67 -6.70
CA VAL A 17 -5.13 -5.16 -7.33
C VAL A 17 -6.32 -4.21 -7.28
N ALA A 18 -6.32 -3.19 -6.41
CA ALA A 18 -7.43 -2.24 -6.30
C ALA A 18 -7.70 -1.51 -7.62
N ASP A 19 -8.96 -1.39 -8.04
CA ASP A 19 -9.33 -0.67 -9.26
C ASP A 19 -9.38 0.86 -9.01
N ILE A 20 -8.20 1.48 -8.99
CA ILE A 20 -8.02 2.92 -8.80
C ILE A 20 -7.10 3.51 -9.89
N PRO A 21 -7.39 4.72 -10.39
CA PRO A 21 -6.55 5.39 -11.38
C PRO A 21 -5.24 5.89 -10.76
N ASN A 22 -4.29 6.28 -11.63
CA ASN A 22 -3.07 7.02 -11.26
C ASN A 22 -2.12 6.31 -10.28
N LYS A 23 -2.15 4.97 -10.24
CA LYS A 23 -1.17 4.21 -9.48
C LYS A 23 0.26 4.53 -9.94
N ARG A 24 1.14 4.73 -8.97
CA ARG A 24 2.57 4.98 -9.20
C ARG A 24 3.28 3.69 -9.56
N TRP A 25 4.28 3.82 -10.44
CA TRP A 25 5.14 2.74 -10.88
C TRP A 25 6.61 3.14 -10.70
N VAL A 26 7.44 2.15 -10.44
CA VAL A 26 8.90 2.29 -10.42
C VAL A 26 9.51 1.33 -11.45
N THR A 27 10.68 1.67 -11.95
CA THR A 27 11.48 0.80 -12.81
C THR A 27 12.88 0.72 -12.26
N TYR A 28 13.40 -0.48 -12.10
CA TYR A 28 14.70 -0.74 -11.51
C TYR A 28 15.33 -2.00 -12.11
N GLU A 29 16.61 -2.22 -11.84
CA GLU A 29 17.33 -3.42 -12.29
C GLU A 29 17.77 -4.26 -11.09
N MET A 30 17.65 -5.57 -11.23
CA MET A 30 18.16 -6.53 -10.25
C MET A 30 19.18 -7.47 -10.90
N PRO A 31 20.30 -7.76 -10.24
CA PRO A 31 21.25 -8.77 -10.69
C PRO A 31 20.68 -10.17 -10.44
N MET A 32 20.33 -10.88 -11.51
CA MET A 32 19.78 -12.22 -11.46
C MET A 32 20.82 -13.27 -11.86
N LEU A 33 20.70 -14.49 -11.36
CA LEU A 33 21.54 -15.60 -11.80
C LEU A 33 21.21 -15.96 -13.25
N GLY A 34 22.19 -15.77 -14.13
CA GLY A 34 22.15 -16.16 -15.53
C GLY A 34 22.22 -17.68 -15.71
N ARG A 35 21.86 -18.16 -16.90
CA ARG A 35 21.75 -19.60 -17.17
C ARG A 35 23.10 -20.33 -17.08
N ASN A 36 24.22 -19.60 -17.26
CA ASN A 36 25.57 -20.17 -17.22
C ASN A 36 26.33 -19.76 -15.95
N GLY A 37 25.63 -19.28 -14.91
CA GLY A 37 26.23 -18.86 -13.65
C GLY A 37 26.75 -17.42 -13.62
N GLU A 38 26.59 -16.67 -14.70
CA GLU A 38 26.92 -15.25 -14.79
C GLU A 38 25.89 -14.36 -14.10
N VAL A 39 26.26 -13.10 -13.77
CA VAL A 39 25.29 -12.08 -13.36
C VAL A 39 24.58 -11.54 -14.59
N ALA A 40 23.25 -11.71 -14.65
CA ALA A 40 22.40 -11.14 -15.67
C ALA A 40 21.54 -10.02 -15.07
N TRP A 41 21.82 -8.78 -15.45
CA TRP A 41 20.98 -7.64 -15.05
C TRP A 41 19.62 -7.71 -15.73
N LYS A 42 18.54 -7.61 -14.94
CA LYS A 42 17.16 -7.66 -15.41
C LYS A 42 16.41 -6.44 -14.94
N THR A 43 15.84 -5.71 -15.90
CA THR A 43 14.92 -4.61 -15.64
C THR A 43 13.54 -5.15 -15.26
N ALA A 44 12.93 -4.55 -14.25
CA ALA A 44 11.55 -4.80 -13.84
C ALA A 44 10.81 -3.47 -13.65
N SER A 45 9.51 -3.47 -13.98
CA SER A 45 8.60 -2.35 -13.75
C SER A 45 7.43 -2.83 -12.91
N GLU A 46 7.25 -2.23 -11.73
CA GLU A 46 6.31 -2.66 -10.69
C GLU A 46 5.61 -1.45 -10.07
N TYR A 47 4.52 -1.70 -9.33
CA TYR A 47 3.88 -0.66 -8.52
C TYR A 47 4.83 -0.14 -7.44
N ASP A 48 4.77 1.16 -7.17
CA ASP A 48 5.63 1.81 -6.18
C ASP A 48 5.24 1.39 -4.74
N SER A 49 6.06 0.56 -4.12
CA SER A 49 5.86 0.09 -2.75
C SER A 49 6.13 1.15 -1.67
N ASN A 50 6.62 2.35 -2.05
CA ASN A 50 6.82 3.48 -1.13
C ASN A 50 5.66 4.49 -1.18
N GLY A 51 4.54 4.10 -1.81
CA GLY A 51 3.34 4.91 -1.92
C GLY A 51 2.66 4.67 -3.26
N ILE A 52 1.51 3.99 -3.23
CA ILE A 52 0.78 3.62 -4.44
C ILE A 52 0.19 4.83 -5.19
N LEU A 53 -0.07 5.93 -4.49
CA LEU A 53 -0.54 7.21 -5.05
C LEU A 53 0.35 8.35 -4.52
N ASP A 54 0.35 9.50 -5.21
CA ASP A 54 1.20 10.65 -4.83
C ASP A 54 0.94 11.14 -3.39
N CYS A 55 -0.31 11.10 -2.93
CA CYS A 55 -0.66 11.47 -1.55
C CYS A 55 -0.07 10.53 -0.49
N PHE A 56 0.22 9.28 -0.86
CA PHE A 56 0.85 8.26 0.00
C PHE A 56 2.38 8.20 -0.13
N ALA A 57 2.97 8.95 -1.07
CA ALA A 57 4.41 8.97 -1.32
C ALA A 57 5.12 10.18 -0.68
N ILE A 58 4.46 10.88 0.25
CA ILE A 58 5.01 12.06 0.93
C ILE A 58 5.85 11.61 2.13
N GLU A 59 7.15 11.91 2.10
CA GLU A 59 8.08 11.57 3.19
C GLU A 59 7.59 12.07 4.56
N GLY A 60 7.66 11.19 5.56
CA GLY A 60 7.22 11.48 6.93
C GLY A 60 5.70 11.46 7.14
N LYS A 61 4.90 11.18 6.11
CA LYS A 61 3.46 10.91 6.24
C LYS A 61 3.18 9.40 6.11
N PRO A 62 2.05 8.92 6.68
CA PRO A 62 1.62 7.54 6.51
C PRO A 62 1.40 7.17 5.05
N ASP A 63 1.86 5.99 4.65
CA ASP A 63 1.55 5.40 3.35
C ASP A 63 0.15 4.76 3.36
N ALA A 64 -0.24 4.14 2.24
CA ALA A 64 -1.52 3.44 2.15
C ALA A 64 -1.57 2.22 3.07
N VAL A 65 -0.47 1.48 3.23
CA VAL A 65 -0.37 0.33 4.15
C VAL A 65 -0.72 0.74 5.57
N GLU A 66 -0.05 1.76 6.11
CA GLU A 66 -0.29 2.29 7.45
C GLU A 66 -1.71 2.83 7.60
N THR A 67 -2.18 3.60 6.60
CA THR A 67 -3.52 4.21 6.61
C THR A 67 -4.60 3.14 6.67
N ILE A 68 -4.51 2.11 5.83
CA ILE A 68 -5.46 0.99 5.76
C ILE A 68 -5.38 0.15 7.04
N ALA A 69 -4.19 -0.21 7.51
CA ALA A 69 -4.02 -1.02 8.72
C ALA A 69 -4.60 -0.31 9.96
N ASN A 70 -4.38 1.00 10.10
CA ASN A 70 -4.99 1.80 11.16
C ASN A 70 -6.53 1.85 11.04
N ALA A 71 -7.07 1.96 9.83
CA ALA A 71 -8.52 1.93 9.61
C ALA A 71 -9.11 0.55 9.94
N TYR A 72 -8.42 -0.53 9.57
CA TYR A 72 -8.84 -1.90 9.84
C TYR A 72 -8.84 -2.23 11.34
N VAL A 73 -7.80 -1.83 12.07
CA VAL A 73 -7.69 -2.05 13.53
C VAL A 73 -8.87 -1.43 14.29
N LYS A 74 -9.40 -0.28 13.84
CA LYS A 74 -10.58 0.36 14.45
C LYS A 74 -11.86 -0.48 14.32
N LEU A 75 -11.91 -1.47 13.42
CA LEU A 75 -13.04 -2.39 13.29
C LEU A 75 -13.02 -3.52 14.33
N GLY A 76 -11.89 -3.74 15.02
CA GLY A 76 -11.76 -4.78 16.05
C GLY A 76 -11.87 -6.23 15.52
N ARG A 77 -11.57 -6.46 14.24
CA ARG A 77 -11.62 -7.79 13.61
C ARG A 77 -10.33 -8.60 13.79
N HIS A 78 -9.22 -7.94 14.10
CA HIS A 78 -7.95 -8.58 14.44
C HIS A 78 -7.96 -9.11 15.88
N ARG A 79 -6.94 -9.89 16.22
CA ARG A 79 -6.59 -10.11 17.63
C ARG A 79 -5.36 -9.27 17.97
N GLU A 80 -5.30 -8.81 19.20
CA GLU A 80 -4.15 -8.09 19.73
C GLU A 80 -3.82 -8.56 21.15
N GLY A 81 -2.57 -8.34 21.55
CA GLY A 81 -2.09 -8.71 22.88
C GLY A 81 -0.58 -8.59 22.98
N VAL A 82 -0.06 -8.85 24.18
CA VAL A 82 1.38 -8.81 24.44
C VAL A 82 2.00 -10.18 24.19
N VAL A 83 3.10 -10.21 23.44
CA VAL A 83 3.97 -11.38 23.34
C VAL A 83 5.39 -11.00 23.72
N GLY A 84 5.94 -11.67 24.73
CA GLY A 84 7.12 -11.18 25.43
C GLY A 84 6.83 -9.83 26.07
N PHE A 85 7.49 -8.78 25.61
CA PHE A 85 7.28 -7.40 26.05
C PHE A 85 6.71 -6.49 24.95
N ALA A 86 6.27 -7.06 23.82
CA ALA A 86 5.86 -6.29 22.66
C ALA A 86 4.34 -6.37 22.44
N GLN A 87 3.71 -5.23 22.15
CA GLN A 87 2.35 -5.20 21.62
C GLN A 87 2.34 -5.86 20.23
N CYS A 88 1.42 -6.80 20.03
CA CYS A 88 1.35 -7.61 18.83
C CYS A 88 -0.07 -7.65 18.27
N TYR A 89 -0.14 -7.84 16.95
CA TYR A 89 -1.38 -7.94 16.19
C TYR A 89 -1.36 -9.25 15.39
N LEU A 90 -2.53 -9.90 15.31
CA LEU A 90 -2.78 -11.05 14.45
C LEU A 90 -3.93 -10.71 13.52
N PHE A 91 -3.60 -10.65 12.22
CA PHE A 91 -4.55 -10.35 11.15
C PHE A 91 -4.88 -11.62 10.38
N ASP A 92 -6.15 -11.79 10.01
CA ASP A 92 -6.51 -12.65 8.89
C ASP A 92 -6.08 -11.96 7.60
N ALA A 93 -5.20 -12.59 6.83
CA ALA A 93 -4.62 -11.97 5.64
C ALA A 93 -5.66 -11.70 4.54
N GLN A 94 -6.66 -12.59 4.40
CA GLN A 94 -7.69 -12.44 3.39
C GLN A 94 -8.64 -11.28 3.76
N ASP A 95 -9.06 -11.19 5.02
CA ASP A 95 -9.96 -10.13 5.49
C ASP A 95 -9.30 -8.75 5.38
N ILE A 96 -8.06 -8.58 5.86
CA ILE A 96 -7.38 -7.27 5.80
C ILE A 96 -7.06 -6.82 4.38
N VAL A 97 -6.71 -7.75 3.48
CA VAL A 97 -6.49 -7.44 2.06
C VAL A 97 -7.80 -7.06 1.38
N THR A 98 -8.88 -7.81 1.61
CA THR A 98 -10.21 -7.50 1.04
C THR A 98 -10.70 -6.14 1.52
N PHE A 99 -10.50 -5.84 2.81
CA PHE A 99 -10.75 -4.52 3.37
C PHE A 99 -9.89 -3.44 2.70
N GLY A 100 -8.58 -3.68 2.51
CA GLY A 100 -7.67 -2.72 1.88
C GLY A 100 -8.06 -2.37 0.45
N VAL A 101 -8.43 -3.37 -0.36
CA VAL A 101 -8.95 -3.16 -1.72
C VAL A 101 -10.20 -2.29 -1.69
N THR A 102 -11.18 -2.69 -0.87
CA THR A 102 -12.45 -1.94 -0.72
C THR A 102 -12.20 -0.51 -0.23
N TYR A 103 -11.26 -0.33 0.69
CA TYR A 103 -10.90 0.98 1.22
C TYR A 103 -10.32 1.86 0.12
N LEU A 104 -9.35 1.36 -0.65
CA LEU A 104 -8.73 2.12 -1.74
C LEU A 104 -9.75 2.49 -2.83
N GLU A 105 -10.53 1.53 -3.30
CA GLU A 105 -11.54 1.75 -4.34
C GLU A 105 -12.61 2.74 -3.89
N LYS A 106 -13.06 2.66 -2.64
CA LYS A 106 -14.06 3.60 -2.11
C LYS A 106 -13.55 5.04 -2.05
N HIS A 107 -12.29 5.25 -1.65
CA HIS A 107 -11.76 6.60 -1.42
C HIS A 107 -11.08 7.19 -2.66
N PHE A 108 -10.60 6.36 -3.58
CA PHE A 108 -9.79 6.78 -4.73
C PHE A 108 -10.27 6.24 -6.08
N GLY A 109 -11.33 5.43 -6.14
CA GLY A 109 -11.83 4.82 -7.39
C GLY A 109 -12.56 5.78 -8.34
N ALA A 110 -12.95 6.97 -7.88
CA ALA A 110 -13.53 7.97 -8.78
C ALA A 110 -12.43 8.62 -9.63
N THR A 111 -12.55 8.53 -10.96
CA THR A 111 -11.71 9.33 -11.86
C THR A 111 -12.12 10.80 -11.74
N PRO A 112 -11.28 11.72 -11.25
CA PRO A 112 -11.60 13.13 -11.29
C PRO A 112 -11.51 13.58 -12.75
N ILE A 113 -12.64 13.92 -13.38
CA ILE A 113 -12.62 14.73 -14.59
C ILE A 113 -12.30 16.16 -14.14
N VAL A 114 -11.03 16.49 -13.96
CA VAL A 114 -10.58 17.85 -13.61
C VAL A 114 -9.36 18.22 -14.46
N PRO A 115 -9.31 19.40 -15.12
CA PRO A 115 -8.17 19.80 -15.93
C PRO A 115 -6.88 19.87 -15.11
N ALA A 116 -5.75 19.54 -15.76
CA ALA A 116 -4.42 19.27 -15.18
C ALA A 116 -3.83 20.32 -14.20
N HIS A 117 -4.46 21.49 -14.05
CA HIS A 117 -3.99 22.55 -13.15
C HIS A 117 -4.55 22.48 -11.71
N GLU A 118 -5.65 21.74 -11.46
CA GLU A 118 -6.32 21.68 -10.14
C GLU A 118 -6.17 20.33 -9.42
N ALA A 119 -5.69 19.29 -10.10
CA ALA A 119 -5.67 17.91 -9.58
C ALA A 119 -4.74 17.72 -8.37
N ALA A 120 -3.69 18.52 -8.25
CA ALA A 120 -2.70 18.39 -7.17
C ALA A 120 -3.25 18.77 -5.77
N GLN A 121 -4.38 19.48 -5.69
CA GLN A 121 -4.95 19.95 -4.42
C GLN A 121 -6.15 19.12 -3.92
N ARG A 122 -6.81 18.33 -4.79
CA ARG A 122 -8.03 17.56 -4.46
C ARG A 122 -7.80 16.09 -4.15
N SER A 123 -6.60 15.56 -4.40
CA SER A 123 -6.25 14.14 -4.18
C SER A 123 -6.09 13.73 -2.71
N CYS A 124 -6.32 14.65 -1.76
CA CYS A 124 -6.14 14.45 -0.32
C CYS A 124 -7.41 14.59 0.53
N GLU A 125 -8.58 14.83 -0.05
CA GLU A 125 -9.83 14.87 0.73
C GLU A 125 -10.68 13.62 0.45
N PRO A 126 -11.17 12.93 1.51
CA PRO A 126 -12.13 11.86 1.31
C PRO A 126 -13.38 12.42 0.64
N SER A 127 -13.85 11.76 -0.41
CA SER A 127 -15.21 11.99 -0.90
C SER A 127 -16.15 11.61 0.24
N GLY A 128 -16.93 12.58 0.74
CA GLY A 128 -17.84 12.44 1.88
C GLY A 128 -18.82 11.27 1.76
#